data_AF-A0A2E5EQG9-F1
#
_entry.id   AF-A0A2E5EQG9-F1
#
_cell.length_a   1.000
_cell.length_b   1.000
_cell.length_c   1.000
_cell.angle_alpha   90.00
_cell.angle_beta   90.00
_cell.angle_gamma   90.00
#
_symmetry.space_group_name_H-M   'P 1'
#
loop_
_entity.id
_entity.type
_entity.pdbx_description
1 polymer ?
#
loop_
_entity_poly.entity_id
_entity_poly.type
_entity_poly.pdbx_seq_one_letter_code
_entity_poly.pdbx_strand_id
1 'polypeptide(L)'
;MIGSCLSVLAGIYSRHRGKAPDKNAEKLAARIIDWTLHLKPANGATQWSTRTLAAALQTSQSRVARVWAKSGLQPHRLRRYKASNDPDLESKAADVIGLYLKPPLNAAVFCVDEQTAIQALDRLDPVLPLSPGRAERHGFEYYRHGTLSLYAALDTLSGEVLGKTTERHTSADLLPSWKS
;
A
#
# COMPACT_ATOMS: atom_id res chain seq x y z
N MET A 1 38.30 41.91 -37.02
CA MET A 1 38.20 40.44 -36.91
C MET A 1 38.34 40.08 -35.45
N ILE A 2 37.27 39.51 -34.87
CA ILE A 2 37.24 38.29 -34.03
C ILE A 2 38.26 38.27 -32.87
N GLY A 3 37.92 38.20 -31.58
CA GLY A 3 36.66 37.93 -30.89
C GLY A 3 36.96 37.25 -29.54
N SER A 4 36.00 37.32 -28.62
CA SER A 4 35.79 36.40 -27.49
C SER A 4 36.82 36.40 -26.33
N CYS A 5 36.44 36.21 -25.07
CA CYS A 5 35.12 36.07 -24.45
C CYS A 5 35.30 36.11 -22.93
N LEU A 6 34.26 36.58 -22.23
CA LEU A 6 33.89 36.21 -20.86
C LEU A 6 34.79 36.69 -19.70
N SER A 7 34.71 37.99 -19.43
CA SER A 7 34.70 38.50 -18.06
C SER A 7 33.25 38.75 -17.61
N VAL A 8 32.60 37.79 -16.96
CA VAL A 8 31.31 38.02 -16.27
C VAL A 8 31.27 37.27 -14.93
N LEU A 9 31.60 38.02 -13.87
CA LEU A 9 31.08 37.99 -12.49
C LEU A 9 31.15 36.68 -11.68
N ALA A 10 32.26 36.53 -10.95
CA ALA A 10 32.26 35.88 -9.64
C ALA A 10 31.35 36.69 -8.69
N GLY A 11 30.13 36.21 -8.39
CA GLY A 11 29.22 36.94 -7.52
C GLY A 11 27.80 36.41 -7.36
N ILE A 12 27.35 35.45 -8.18
CA ILE A 12 25.98 34.92 -8.07
C ILE A 12 25.97 33.65 -7.20
N TYR A 13 26.27 33.80 -5.92
CA TYR A 13 25.77 32.86 -4.92
C TYR A 13 24.48 33.44 -4.37
N SER A 14 23.35 32.81 -4.66
CA SER A 14 22.12 33.02 -3.90
C SER A 14 22.36 32.55 -2.47
N ARG A 15 22.93 33.44 -1.63
CA ARG A 15 22.93 33.29 -0.18
C ARG A 15 21.49 33.48 0.26
N HIS A 16 20.68 32.43 0.15
CA HIS A 16 19.42 32.37 0.89
C HIS A 16 19.79 32.49 2.36
N ARG A 17 19.73 33.71 2.90
CA ARG A 17 19.68 33.93 4.35
C ARG A 17 18.47 33.14 4.82
N GLY A 18 18.73 32.02 5.50
CA GLY A 18 17.68 31.16 6.02
C GLY A 18 16.65 32.02 6.77
N LYS A 19 15.37 31.82 6.48
CA LYS A 19 14.30 32.50 7.22
C LYS A 19 14.42 32.05 8.68
N ALA A 20 14.51 33.00 9.61
CA ALA A 20 14.52 32.68 11.03
C ALA A 20 13.31 31.78 11.36
N PRO A 21 13.50 30.71 12.14
CA PRO A 21 12.40 29.82 12.51
C PRO A 21 11.32 30.65 13.21
N ASP A 22 10.12 30.59 12.65
CA ASP A 22 8.92 31.21 13.21
C ASP A 22 8.68 30.64 14.61
N LYS A 23 8.64 31.50 15.64
CA LYS A 23 8.50 31.11 17.06
C LYS A 23 7.25 30.27 17.31
N ASN A 24 6.24 30.37 16.44
CA ASN A 24 4.99 29.60 16.54
C ASN A 24 5.00 28.32 15.71
N ALA A 25 6.07 28.03 14.95
CA ALA A 25 6.13 26.90 14.04
C ALA A 25 6.03 25.55 14.76
N GLU A 26 6.69 25.41 15.91
CA GLU A 26 6.67 24.17 16.69
C GLU A 26 5.30 23.93 17.34
N LYS A 27 4.71 24.97 17.93
CA LYS A 27 3.35 24.91 18.49
C LYS A 27 2.31 24.53 17.42
N LEU A 28 2.44 25.10 16.22
CA LEU A 28 1.56 24.76 15.10
C LEU A 28 1.80 23.33 14.60
N ALA A 29 3.05 22.88 14.53
CA ALA A 29 3.37 21.50 14.16
C ALA A 29 2.78 20.49 15.16
N ALA A 30 2.88 20.78 16.46
CA ALA A 30 2.25 19.98 17.50
C ALA A 30 0.72 19.93 17.33
N ARG A 31 0.07 21.08 17.07
CA ARG A 31 -1.38 21.13 16.77
C ARG A 31 -1.76 20.32 15.54
N ILE A 32 -0.96 20.38 14.47
CA ILE A 32 -1.18 19.59 13.26
C ILE A 32 -1.17 18.09 13.59
N ILE A 33 -0.19 17.63 14.38
CA ILE A 33 -0.07 16.22 14.77
C ILE A 33 -1.26 15.81 15.64
N ASP A 34 -1.55 16.56 16.69
CA ASP A 34 -2.63 16.31 17.64
C ASP A 34 -4.00 16.16 16.94
N TRP A 35 -4.35 17.13 16.09
CA TRP A 35 -5.61 17.11 15.35
C TRP A 35 -5.68 15.97 14.33
N THR A 36 -4.53 15.59 13.76
CA THR A 36 -4.47 14.47 12.83
C THR A 36 -4.77 13.14 13.52
N LEU A 37 -4.34 12.98 14.79
CA LEU A 37 -4.47 11.73 15.54
C LEU A 37 -5.81 11.59 16.26
N HIS A 38 -6.37 12.69 16.76
CA HIS A 38 -7.48 12.65 17.71
C HIS A 38 -8.80 13.20 17.18
N LEU A 39 -8.78 13.93 16.06
CA LEU A 39 -9.97 14.56 15.50
C LEU A 39 -10.24 14.08 14.07
N LYS A 40 -11.51 14.19 13.67
CA LYS A 40 -11.94 13.97 12.29
C LYS A 40 -12.43 15.27 11.65
N PRO A 41 -12.31 15.42 10.32
CA PRO A 41 -12.89 16.54 9.60
C PRO A 41 -14.39 16.69 9.88
N ALA A 42 -14.85 17.93 10.08
CA ALA A 42 -16.26 18.23 10.31
C ALA A 42 -17.17 17.96 9.09
N ASN A 43 -16.59 17.78 7.90
CA ASN A 43 -17.31 17.53 6.66
C ASN A 43 -17.70 16.05 6.45
N GLY A 44 -17.61 15.22 7.48
CA GLY A 44 -17.95 13.79 7.43
C GLY A 44 -16.90 12.91 6.75
N ALA A 45 -15.77 13.47 6.30
CA ALA A 45 -14.69 12.66 5.76
C ALA A 45 -14.04 11.80 6.86
N THR A 46 -13.70 10.55 6.53
CA THR A 46 -13.11 9.60 7.48
C THR A 46 -11.76 10.08 8.02
N GLN A 47 -11.00 10.85 7.22
CA GLN A 47 -9.63 11.27 7.48
C GLN A 47 -9.35 12.68 6.96
N TRP A 48 -8.37 13.36 7.57
CA TRP A 48 -7.90 14.66 7.08
C TRP A 48 -7.20 14.55 5.73
N SER A 49 -7.49 15.50 4.84
CA SER A 49 -6.60 15.84 3.73
C SER A 49 -5.69 16.98 4.16
N THR A 50 -4.56 17.13 3.48
CA THR A 50 -3.66 18.27 3.73
C THR A 50 -4.36 19.62 3.56
N ARG A 51 -5.34 19.72 2.65
CA ARG A 51 -6.13 20.95 2.41
C ARG A 51 -7.17 21.20 3.50
N THR A 52 -7.91 20.17 3.90
CA THR A 52 -8.96 20.33 4.91
C THR A 52 -8.39 20.67 6.28
N LEU A 53 -7.28 20.03 6.67
CA LEU A 53 -6.60 20.36 7.93
C LEU A 53 -5.94 21.75 7.89
N ALA A 54 -5.38 22.12 6.74
CA ALA A 54 -4.82 23.46 6.54
C ALA A 54 -5.88 24.56 6.67
N ALA A 55 -7.07 24.36 6.08
CA ALA A 55 -8.19 25.29 6.22
C ALA A 55 -8.65 25.42 7.68
N ALA A 56 -8.79 24.28 8.38
CA ALA A 56 -9.24 24.26 9.78
C ALA A 56 -8.25 24.94 10.74
N LEU A 57 -6.94 24.81 10.47
CA LEU A 57 -5.86 25.41 11.27
C LEU A 57 -5.38 26.77 10.72
N GLN A 58 -6.03 27.31 9.69
CA GLN A 58 -5.67 28.57 9.01
C GLN A 58 -4.17 28.62 8.63
N THR A 59 -3.68 27.54 8.01
CA THR A 59 -2.29 27.41 7.57
C THR A 59 -2.20 26.96 6.11
N SER A 60 -0.97 26.80 5.59
CA SER A 60 -0.78 26.32 4.22
C SER A 60 -0.76 24.80 4.15
N GLN A 61 -1.35 24.26 3.08
CA GLN A 61 -1.35 22.84 2.75
C GLN A 61 0.08 22.25 2.72
N SER A 62 1.05 23.00 2.20
CA SER A 62 2.46 22.58 2.12
C SER A 62 3.12 22.46 3.50
N ARG A 63 2.69 23.27 4.48
CA ARG A 63 3.19 23.18 5.86
C ARG A 63 2.67 21.92 6.54
N VAL A 64 1.39 21.60 6.38
CA VAL A 64 0.79 20.35 6.86
C VAL A 64 1.50 19.15 6.23
N ALA A 65 1.68 19.15 4.90
CA ALA A 65 2.38 18.08 4.20
C ALA A 65 3.81 17.86 4.72
N ARG A 66 4.55 18.94 4.99
CA ARG A 66 5.91 18.87 5.54
C ARG A 66 5.94 18.31 6.97
N VAL A 67 4.98 18.72 7.81
CA VAL A 67 4.86 18.19 9.18
C VAL A 67 4.55 16.70 9.14
N TRP A 68 3.56 16.27 8.35
CA TRP A 68 3.22 14.86 8.18
C TRP A 68 4.39 14.02 7.67
N ALA A 69 5.12 14.51 6.66
CA ALA A 69 6.30 13.83 6.14
C ALA A 69 7.40 13.69 7.21
N LYS A 70 7.65 14.75 8.00
CA LYS A 70 8.63 14.75 9.07
C LYS A 70 8.23 13.81 10.23
N SER A 71 6.94 13.70 10.53
CA SER A 71 6.41 12.87 11.63
C SER A 71 5.97 11.47 11.19
N GLY A 72 6.16 11.10 9.92
CA GLY A 72 5.73 9.81 9.38
C GLY A 72 4.21 9.59 9.35
N LEU A 73 3.40 10.66 9.44
CA LEU A 73 1.95 10.54 9.44
C LEU A 73 1.41 10.36 8.03
N GLN A 74 0.58 9.32 7.85
CA GLN A 74 -0.07 9.01 6.58
C GLN A 74 -1.56 8.74 6.83
N PRO A 75 -2.39 9.79 7.04
CA PRO A 75 -3.79 9.62 7.43
C PRO A 75 -4.61 8.78 6.45
N HIS A 76 -4.28 8.86 5.16
CA HIS A 76 -4.90 8.08 4.08
C HIS A 76 -4.56 6.59 4.10
N ARG A 77 -3.54 6.18 4.86
CA ARG A 77 -3.16 4.77 4.94
C ARG A 77 -3.88 4.09 6.09
N LEU A 78 -4.63 3.06 5.74
CA LEU A 78 -5.19 2.09 6.67
C LEU A 78 -4.48 0.78 6.45
N ARG A 79 -3.96 0.20 7.52
CA ARG A 79 -3.49 -1.18 7.52
C ARG A 79 -4.46 -2.01 8.33
N ARG A 80 -4.95 -3.08 7.71
CA ARG A 80 -5.71 -4.10 8.41
C ARG A 80 -4.72 -5.02 9.09
N TYR A 81 -5.09 -5.49 10.27
CA TYR A 81 -4.36 -6.53 10.98
C TYR A 81 -5.34 -7.65 11.32
N LYS A 82 -4.82 -8.85 11.48
CA LYS A 82 -5.57 -10.00 11.99
C LYS A 82 -5.10 -10.22 13.43
N ALA A 83 -5.94 -9.89 14.40
CA ALA A 83 -5.73 -10.32 15.78
C ALA A 83 -6.17 -11.78 15.91
N SER A 84 -5.40 -12.56 16.67
CA SER A 84 -5.84 -13.84 17.20
C SER A 84 -6.13 -13.67 18.70
N ASN A 85 -7.14 -14.37 19.19
CA ASN A 85 -7.41 -14.48 20.63
C ASN A 85 -6.72 -15.70 21.25
N ASP A 86 -5.93 -16.44 20.47
CA ASP A 86 -5.18 -17.60 20.93
C ASP A 86 -3.95 -17.14 21.73
N PRO A 87 -3.87 -17.40 23.05
CA PRO A 87 -2.73 -16.99 23.87
C PRO A 87 -1.42 -17.68 23.45
N ASP A 88 -1.50 -18.83 22.78
CA ASP A 88 -0.34 -19.61 22.33
C ASP A 88 -0.02 -19.37 20.85
N LEU A 89 -0.59 -18.34 20.22
CA LEU A 89 -0.42 -18.06 18.79
C LEU A 89 1.05 -18.06 18.37
N GLU A 90 1.90 -17.35 19.12
CA GLU A 90 3.31 -17.19 18.78
C GLU A 90 4.05 -18.53 18.83
N SER A 91 3.80 -19.34 19.86
CA SER A 91 4.38 -20.68 19.99
C SER A 91 3.93 -21.60 18.86
N LYS A 92 2.63 -21.65 18.56
CA LYS A 92 2.09 -22.47 17.46
C LYS A 92 2.61 -22.01 16.10
N ALA A 93 2.72 -20.69 15.90
CA ALA A 93 3.29 -20.14 14.67
C ALA A 93 4.77 -20.52 14.53
N ALA A 94 5.55 -20.46 15.61
CA ALA A 94 6.94 -20.87 15.62
C ALA A 94 7.09 -22.37 15.27
N ASP A 95 6.22 -23.23 15.81
CA ASP A 95 6.23 -24.67 15.49
C ASP A 95 5.94 -24.93 14.00
N VAL A 96 4.92 -24.25 13.43
CA VAL A 96 4.59 -24.37 12.00
C VAL A 96 5.71 -23.81 11.12
N ILE A 97 6.29 -22.65 11.46
CA ILE A 97 7.43 -22.07 10.73
C ILE A 97 8.65 -23.01 10.82
N GLY A 98 8.83 -23.70 11.95
CA GLY A 98 9.86 -24.71 12.15
C GLY A 98 9.80 -25.81 11.09
N LEU A 99 8.60 -26.21 10.64
CA LEU A 99 8.43 -27.20 9.57
C LEU A 99 9.00 -26.72 8.23
N TYR A 100 8.92 -25.42 7.93
CA TYR A 100 9.49 -24.85 6.71
C TYR A 100 11.02 -24.74 6.78
N LEU A 101 11.57 -24.39 7.94
CA LEU A 101 13.02 -24.19 8.12
C LEU A 101 13.78 -25.52 8.25
N LYS A 102 13.18 -26.48 8.95
CA LYS A 102 13.78 -27.79 9.22
C LYS A 102 12.71 -28.86 9.06
N PRO A 103 12.37 -29.24 7.82
CA PRO A 103 11.38 -30.28 7.58
C PRO A 103 11.85 -31.60 8.20
N PRO A 104 10.91 -32.45 8.68
CA PRO A 104 11.23 -33.79 9.15
C PRO A 104 11.92 -34.65 8.09
N LEU A 105 12.68 -35.65 8.53
CA LEU A 105 13.37 -36.56 7.61
C LEU A 105 12.36 -37.29 6.71
N ASN A 106 12.61 -37.29 5.41
CA ASN A 106 11.75 -37.89 4.38
C ASN A 106 10.31 -37.33 4.33
N ALA A 107 10.10 -36.08 4.75
CA ALA A 107 8.82 -35.40 4.65
C ALA A 107 8.84 -34.32 3.55
N ALA A 108 7.76 -34.25 2.77
CA ALA A 108 7.47 -33.11 1.91
C ALA A 108 6.60 -32.11 2.68
N VAL A 109 6.95 -30.83 2.62
CA VAL A 109 6.21 -29.76 3.31
C VAL A 109 5.64 -28.79 2.28
N PHE A 110 4.32 -28.74 2.24
CA PHE A 110 3.56 -27.85 1.34
C PHE A 110 2.79 -26.81 2.16
N CYS A 111 2.83 -25.56 1.71
CA CYS A 111 1.93 -24.52 2.21
C CYS A 111 0.73 -24.42 1.28
N VAL A 112 -0.46 -24.78 1.77
CA VAL A 112 -1.69 -24.80 0.98
C VAL A 112 -2.55 -23.59 1.35
N ASP A 113 -3.06 -22.90 0.35
CA ASP A 113 -4.05 -21.83 0.52
C ASP A 113 -5.17 -21.94 -0.53
N GLU A 114 -6.32 -21.37 -0.19
CA GLU A 114 -7.46 -21.26 -1.07
C GLU A 114 -7.86 -19.79 -1.25
N GLN A 115 -8.05 -19.39 -2.50
CA GLN A 115 -8.69 -18.13 -2.81
C GLN A 115 -10.03 -18.40 -3.48
N THR A 116 -11.08 -18.28 -2.68
CA THR A 116 -12.45 -18.52 -3.11
C THR A 116 -13.06 -17.27 -3.73
N ALA A 117 -14.16 -17.47 -4.43
CA ALA A 117 -14.97 -16.38 -4.98
C ALA A 117 -14.22 -15.40 -5.92
N ILE A 118 -13.19 -15.86 -6.63
CA ILE A 118 -12.46 -15.06 -7.61
C ILE A 118 -13.40 -14.74 -8.77
N GLN A 119 -13.73 -13.47 -8.94
CA GLN A 119 -14.52 -13.03 -10.09
C GLN A 119 -13.65 -13.06 -11.34
N ALA A 120 -14.04 -13.88 -12.32
CA ALA A 120 -13.40 -13.92 -13.63
C ALA A 120 -13.94 -12.75 -14.47
N LEU A 121 -13.27 -11.59 -14.37
CA LEU A 121 -13.64 -10.35 -15.04
C LEU A 121 -12.70 -10.10 -16.22
N ASP A 122 -13.27 -9.76 -17.36
CA ASP A 122 -12.53 -9.18 -18.49
C ASP A 122 -13.13 -7.82 -18.85
N ARG A 123 -12.29 -6.92 -19.36
CA ARG A 123 -12.71 -5.57 -19.72
C ARG A 123 -13.13 -5.54 -21.18
N LEU A 124 -14.26 -4.89 -21.45
CA LEU A 124 -14.78 -4.79 -22.81
C LEU A 124 -13.98 -3.78 -23.64
N ASP A 125 -13.63 -2.65 -23.04
CA ASP A 125 -12.89 -1.58 -23.72
C ASP A 125 -11.38 -1.67 -23.44
N PRO A 126 -10.53 -1.34 -24.43
CA PRO A 126 -9.10 -1.21 -24.21
C PRO A 126 -8.78 -0.06 -23.24
N VAL A 127 -7.74 -0.24 -22.43
CA VAL A 127 -7.22 0.82 -21.56
C VAL A 127 -6.64 1.93 -22.42
N LEU A 128 -7.10 3.17 -22.18
CA LEU A 128 -6.57 4.35 -22.88
C LEU A 128 -5.44 4.94 -22.03
N PRO A 129 -4.20 4.98 -22.55
CA PRO A 129 -3.04 5.39 -21.77
C PRO A 129 -3.11 6.88 -21.40
N LEU A 130 -2.35 7.23 -20.35
CA LEU A 130 -2.15 8.60 -19.93
C LEU A 130 -1.58 9.47 -21.06
N SER A 131 -2.12 10.67 -21.24
CA SER A 131 -1.58 11.67 -22.17
C SER A 131 -1.66 13.10 -21.58
N PRO A 132 -0.85 14.06 -22.05
CA PRO A 132 -0.90 15.43 -21.52
C PRO A 132 -2.33 16.00 -21.53
N GLY A 133 -2.81 16.45 -20.37
CA GLY A 133 -4.17 16.97 -20.19
C GLY A 133 -5.28 15.91 -20.10
N ARG A 134 -4.96 14.60 -20.14
CA ARG A 134 -5.94 13.51 -20.05
C ARG A 134 -5.41 12.39 -19.14
N ALA A 135 -6.14 12.12 -18.07
CA ALA A 135 -5.88 10.97 -17.21
C ALA A 135 -6.01 9.65 -17.99
N GLU A 136 -5.32 8.61 -17.53
CA GLU A 136 -5.56 7.24 -17.97
C GLU A 136 -7.04 6.88 -17.79
N ARG A 137 -7.65 6.26 -18.80
CA ARG A 137 -9.08 5.91 -18.77
C ARG A 137 -9.25 4.42 -18.91
N HIS A 138 -10.11 3.92 -18.05
CA HIS A 138 -10.53 2.54 -17.96
C HIS A 138 -12.00 2.49 -18.31
N GLY A 139 -12.39 1.66 -19.28
CA GLY A 139 -13.80 1.39 -19.57
C GLY A 139 -14.51 0.91 -18.30
N PHE A 140 -15.72 1.42 -18.08
CA PHE A 140 -16.52 1.04 -16.92
C PHE A 140 -17.14 -0.35 -17.09
N GLU A 141 -17.47 -0.72 -18.32
CA GLU A 141 -18.14 -1.97 -18.62
C GLU A 141 -17.15 -3.15 -18.62
N TYR A 142 -17.61 -4.27 -18.08
CA TYR A 142 -16.85 -5.51 -17.99
C TYR A 142 -17.76 -6.69 -18.29
N TYR A 143 -17.19 -7.77 -18.82
CA TYR A 143 -17.86 -9.04 -18.97
C TYR A 143 -17.53 -9.94 -17.77
N ARG A 144 -18.56 -10.56 -17.18
CA ARG A 144 -18.42 -11.48 -16.04
C ARG A 144 -18.53 -12.91 -16.52
N HIS A 145 -17.41 -13.65 -16.49
CA HIS A 145 -17.35 -15.08 -16.84
C HIS A 145 -17.81 -16.00 -15.69
N GLY A 146 -18.27 -15.43 -14.58
CA GLY A 146 -18.66 -16.15 -13.37
C GLY A 146 -17.62 -16.02 -12.27
N THR A 147 -17.57 -17.03 -11.42
CA THR A 147 -16.74 -17.06 -10.21
C THR A 147 -15.99 -18.37 -10.15
N LEU A 148 -14.71 -18.32 -9.78
CA LEU A 148 -13.84 -19.48 -9.62
C LEU A 148 -13.29 -19.56 -8.19
N SER A 149 -12.92 -20.75 -7.78
CA SER A 149 -12.10 -20.98 -6.59
C SER A 149 -10.73 -21.50 -7.01
N LEU A 150 -9.67 -20.94 -6.45
CA LEU A 150 -8.29 -21.36 -6.67
C LEU A 150 -7.80 -22.11 -5.43
N TYR A 151 -7.24 -23.30 -5.63
CA TYR A 151 -6.43 -24.00 -4.65
C TYR A 151 -4.98 -23.95 -5.10
N ALA A 152 -4.07 -23.56 -4.21
CA ALA A 152 -2.65 -23.48 -4.49
C ALA A 152 -1.83 -24.12 -3.37
N ALA A 153 -0.80 -24.90 -3.74
CA ALA A 153 0.17 -25.45 -2.81
C ALA A 153 1.55 -25.02 -3.28
N LEU A 154 2.28 -24.39 -2.37
CA LEU A 154 3.68 -24.06 -2.52
C LEU A 154 4.52 -25.18 -1.93
N ASP A 155 5.35 -25.82 -2.75
CA ASP A 155 6.46 -26.63 -2.25
C ASP A 155 7.51 -25.70 -1.64
N THR A 156 7.69 -25.83 -0.32
CA THR A 156 8.57 -24.94 0.43
C THR A 156 10.05 -25.19 0.21
N LEU A 157 10.43 -26.34 -0.34
CA LEU A 157 11.81 -26.68 -0.66
C LEU A 157 12.22 -26.18 -2.04
N SER A 158 11.39 -26.42 -3.06
CA SER A 158 11.68 -26.05 -4.46
C SER A 158 11.21 -24.63 -4.83
N GLY A 159 10.19 -24.11 -4.13
CA GLY A 159 9.51 -22.87 -4.49
C GLY A 159 8.46 -23.04 -5.60
N GLU A 160 8.21 -24.27 -6.06
CA GLU A 160 7.19 -24.54 -7.08
C GLU A 160 5.79 -24.37 -6.51
N VAL A 161 4.88 -23.80 -7.32
CA VAL A 161 3.47 -23.63 -6.97
C VAL A 161 2.61 -24.49 -7.87
N LEU A 162 1.93 -25.46 -7.26
CA LEU A 162 0.91 -26.28 -7.90
C LEU A 162 -0.45 -25.61 -7.67
N GLY A 163 -1.16 -25.31 -8.75
CA GLY A 163 -2.44 -24.59 -8.70
C GLY A 163 -3.54 -25.28 -9.50
N LYS A 164 -4.76 -25.28 -8.96
CA LYS A 164 -5.97 -25.76 -9.65
C LYS A 164 -7.14 -24.84 -9.41
N THR A 165 -7.86 -24.50 -10.48
CA THR A 165 -9.13 -23.78 -10.40
C THR A 165 -10.31 -24.73 -10.48
N THR A 166 -11.36 -24.42 -9.72
CA THR A 166 -12.64 -25.15 -9.72
C THR A 166 -13.81 -24.18 -9.79
N GLU A 167 -14.93 -24.63 -10.36
CA GLU A 167 -16.16 -23.83 -10.43
C GLU A 167 -16.86 -23.71 -9.07
N ARG A 168 -16.64 -24.67 -8.17
CA ARG A 168 -17.27 -24.76 -6.85
C ARG A 168 -16.24 -24.81 -5.74
N HIS A 169 -16.63 -24.32 -4.57
CA HIS A 169 -15.87 -24.43 -3.33
C HIS A 169 -16.57 -25.45 -2.43
N THR A 170 -16.17 -26.72 -2.53
CA THR A 170 -16.62 -27.77 -1.61
C THR A 170 -15.42 -28.48 -1.00
N SER A 171 -15.57 -29.00 0.23
CA SER A 171 -14.51 -29.80 0.87
C SER A 171 -14.09 -31.01 0.03
N ALA A 172 -15.00 -31.53 -0.80
CA ALA A 172 -14.75 -32.63 -1.72
C ALA A 172 -13.86 -32.22 -2.91
N ASP A 173 -13.80 -30.95 -3.28
CA ASP A 173 -12.96 -30.44 -4.38
C ASP A 173 -11.50 -30.23 -3.95
N LEU A 174 -11.24 -30.11 -2.65
CA LEU A 174 -9.91 -29.85 -2.08
C LEU A 174 -8.98 -31.08 -2.05
N LEU A 175 -9.51 -32.30 -1.93
CA LEU A 175 -8.68 -33.52 -1.89
C LEU A 175 -8.27 -34.02 -3.29
N PRO A 176 -9.13 -33.98 -4.33
CA PRO A 176 -8.78 -34.37 -5.69
C PRO A 176 -7.90 -33.35 -6.43
N SER A 177 -7.70 -32.14 -5.91
CA SER A 177 -6.80 -31.15 -6.52
C SER A 177 -5.32 -31.52 -6.39
N TRP A 178 -4.97 -32.37 -5.41
CA TRP A 178 -3.58 -32.74 -5.08
C TRP A 178 -3.16 -34.14 -5.55
N LYS A 179 -4.04 -34.86 -6.26
CA LYS A 179 -3.72 -36.17 -6.86
C LYS A 179 -3.32 -35.97 -8.32
N SER A 180 -2.05 -35.70 -8.60
CA SER A 180 -1.47 -35.81 -9.95
C SER A 180 -0.27 -36.73 -9.94
#